data_AF-A0A833SKW0-F1
#
_entry.id   AF-A0A833SKW0-F1
#
_cell.length_a   1.000
_cell.length_b   1.000
_cell.length_c   1.000
_cell.angle_alpha   90.00
_cell.angle_beta   90.00
_cell.angle_gamma   90.00
#
_symmetry.space_group_name_H-M   'P 1'
#
loop_
_entity.id
_entity.type
_entity.pdbx_description
1 polymer ?
#
loop_
_entity_poly.entity_id
_entity_poly.type
_entity_poly.pdbx_seq_one_letter_code
_entity_poly.pdbx_strand_id
1 'polypeptide(L)'
;MASKGWKVVKPHVPMIKFRKGGINRGTATPSVQAGPTVSQKSPGATGPNVVVLPTIEDIYLPPRFQRRPLDEKEIAYINATTSHSHRI
;
A
#
# COMPACT_ATOMS: atom_id res chain seq x y z
N MET A 1 -45.80 8.69 -48.57
CA MET A 1 -46.11 8.04 -47.28
C MET A 1 -44.95 7.14 -46.91
N ALA A 2 -44.06 7.53 -45.99
CA ALA A 2 -42.89 6.74 -45.61
C ALA A 2 -43.08 6.15 -44.22
N SER A 3 -43.44 4.86 -44.12
CA SER A 3 -43.47 4.14 -42.85
C SER A 3 -42.12 3.45 -42.61
N LYS A 4 -41.17 4.18 -42.02
CA LYS A 4 -39.95 3.59 -41.47
C LYS A 4 -40.30 2.92 -40.14
N GLY A 5 -40.58 1.62 -40.21
CA GLY A 5 -40.84 0.80 -39.02
C GLY A 5 -39.65 0.82 -38.06
N TRP A 6 -39.92 1.00 -36.78
CA TRP A 6 -38.91 0.90 -35.72
C TRP A 6 -38.35 -0.52 -35.69
N LYS A 7 -37.07 -0.66 -36.03
CA LYS A 7 -36.36 -1.93 -35.83
C LYS A 7 -36.12 -2.08 -34.34
N VAL A 8 -36.83 -3.02 -33.71
CA VAL A 8 -36.64 -3.40 -32.31
C VAL A 8 -35.19 -3.87 -32.13
N VAL A 9 -34.38 -3.06 -31.46
CA VAL A 9 -33.02 -3.44 -31.07
C VAL A 9 -33.16 -4.40 -29.89
N LYS A 10 -32.74 -5.65 -30.08
CA LYS A 10 -32.68 -6.61 -28.96
C LYS A 10 -31.66 -6.10 -27.94
N PRO A 11 -31.98 -6.08 -26.64
CA PRO A 11 -30.99 -5.72 -25.62
C PRO A 11 -29.85 -6.75 -25.66
N HIS A 12 -28.69 -6.32 -26.15
CA HIS A 12 -27.49 -7.14 -26.15
C HIS A 12 -26.87 -7.11 -24.76
N VAL A 13 -26.89 -8.26 -24.07
CA VAL A 13 -26.16 -8.44 -22.82
C VAL A 13 -24.72 -8.84 -23.17
N PRO A 14 -23.72 -7.99 -22.91
CA PRO A 14 -22.34 -8.34 -23.20
C PRO A 14 -21.88 -9.48 -22.31
N MET A 15 -21.52 -10.61 -22.92
CA MET A 15 -20.91 -11.73 -22.20
C MET A 15 -19.42 -11.49 -22.02
N ILE A 16 -18.98 -11.43 -20.77
CA ILE A 16 -17.56 -11.41 -20.42
C ILE A 16 -17.01 -12.84 -20.52
N LYS A 17 -15.96 -13.05 -21.31
CA LYS A 17 -15.20 -14.32 -21.35
C LYS A 17 -13.89 -14.13 -20.58
N PHE A 18 -13.75 -14.80 -19.45
CA PHE A 18 -12.46 -14.85 -18.75
C PHE A 18 -11.47 -15.68 -19.55
N ARG A 19 -10.26 -15.15 -19.77
CA ARG A 19 -9.18 -15.92 -20.38
C ARG A 19 -8.73 -16.99 -19.39
N LYS A 20 -9.01 -18.26 -19.69
CA LYS A 20 -8.45 -19.39 -18.94
C LYS A 20 -6.93 -19.45 -19.23
N GLY A 21 -6.13 -19.16 -18.21
CA GLY A 21 -4.68 -19.31 -18.26
C GLY A 21 -3.93 -17.98 -18.46
N GLY A 22 -3.32 -17.52 -17.37
CA GLY A 22 -2.42 -16.36 -17.37
C GLY A 22 -1.82 -16.01 -16.00
N ILE A 23 -1.81 -16.91 -15.02
CA ILE A 23 -0.95 -16.74 -13.84
C ILE A 23 0.40 -17.35 -14.18
N ASN A 24 1.20 -16.64 -14.96
CA ASN A 24 2.64 -16.88 -14.94
C ASN A 24 3.12 -16.31 -13.59
N ARG A 25 3.17 -17.16 -12.56
CA ARG A 25 4.02 -16.89 -11.40
C ARG A 25 5.45 -16.91 -11.93
N GLY A 26 5.92 -15.78 -12.43
CA GLY A 26 7.33 -15.54 -12.60
C GLY A 26 7.95 -15.69 -11.22
N THR A 27 8.67 -16.78 -11.01
CA THR A 27 9.57 -16.93 -9.87
C THR A 27 10.68 -15.91 -10.05
N ALA A 28 10.46 -14.68 -9.61
CA ALA A 28 11.55 -13.76 -9.35
C ALA A 28 12.33 -14.36 -8.17
N THR A 29 13.54 -14.84 -8.47
CA THR A 29 14.55 -15.25 -7.50
C THR A 29 14.70 -14.15 -6.44
N PRO A 30 14.55 -14.44 -5.14
CA PRO A 30 14.89 -13.46 -4.11
C PRO A 30 16.41 -13.31 -4.09
N SER A 31 16.93 -12.16 -4.50
CA SER A 31 18.30 -11.78 -4.17
C SER A 31 18.34 -11.52 -2.66
N VAL A 32 18.84 -12.50 -1.92
CA VAL A 32 19.07 -12.40 -0.48
C VAL A 32 20.19 -11.38 -0.25
N GLN A 33 19.82 -10.20 0.23
CA GLN A 33 20.73 -9.34 1.00
C GLN A 33 20.18 -9.26 2.42
N ALA A 34 20.79 -10.04 3.30
CA ALA A 34 20.55 -9.99 4.73
C ALA A 34 21.20 -8.72 5.29
N GLY A 35 20.37 -7.71 5.59
CA GLY A 35 20.73 -6.58 6.45
C GLY A 35 20.18 -6.79 7.86
N PRO A 36 20.78 -6.18 8.90
CA PRO A 36 20.46 -6.49 10.28
C PRO A 36 19.02 -6.09 10.61
N THR A 37 18.27 -7.09 11.09
CA THR A 37 16.89 -6.96 11.55
C THR A 37 16.85 -6.24 12.89
N VAL A 38 16.29 -5.03 12.92
CA VAL A 38 15.71 -4.46 14.13
C VAL A 38 14.20 -4.35 13.91
N SER A 39 13.51 -5.46 14.13
CA SER A 39 12.06 -5.54 14.01
C SER A 39 11.44 -4.96 15.28
N GLN A 40 11.20 -3.65 15.30
CA GLN A 40 10.24 -3.09 16.26
C GLN A 40 8.83 -3.46 15.79
N LYS A 41 8.17 -4.34 16.55
CA LYS A 41 6.76 -4.68 16.38
C LYS A 41 5.93 -3.39 16.49
N SER A 42 5.53 -2.84 15.35
CA SER A 42 4.32 -2.01 15.30
C SER A 42 3.10 -2.94 15.36
N PRO A 43 2.02 -2.56 16.06
CA PRO A 43 0.76 -3.28 15.96
C PRO A 43 0.23 -3.07 14.52
N GLY A 44 0.57 -4.01 13.65
CA GLY A 44 0.39 -3.94 12.21
C GLY A 44 -1.08 -4.04 11.76
N ALA A 45 -1.30 -3.56 10.54
CA ALA A 45 -2.58 -3.49 9.83
C ALA A 45 -3.50 -4.71 10.08
N THR A 46 -4.57 -4.47 10.82
CA THR A 46 -5.56 -5.47 11.21
C THR A 46 -6.62 -5.60 10.13
N GLY A 47 -6.34 -6.40 9.10
CA GLY A 47 -7.34 -6.80 8.09
C GLY A 47 -7.06 -8.19 7.54
N PRO A 48 -8.08 -9.04 7.31
CA PRO A 48 -7.88 -10.31 6.64
C PRO A 48 -7.29 -10.09 5.23
N ASN A 49 -6.26 -10.86 4.88
CA ASN A 49 -5.51 -10.79 3.61
C ASN A 49 -4.59 -9.57 3.40
N VAL A 50 -4.16 -8.87 4.46
CA VAL A 50 -3.14 -7.82 4.33
C VAL A 50 -1.73 -8.43 4.34
N VAL A 51 -0.97 -8.22 3.26
CA VAL A 51 0.46 -8.56 3.21
C VAL A 51 1.25 -7.45 3.90
N VAL A 52 1.94 -7.79 4.98
CA VAL A 52 2.84 -6.85 5.67
C VAL A 52 4.15 -6.79 4.89
N LEU A 53 4.44 -5.62 4.33
CA LEU A 53 5.72 -5.33 3.69
C LEU A 53 6.74 -4.83 4.74
N PRO A 54 8.05 -5.02 4.51
CA PRO A 54 9.08 -4.41 5.34
C PRO A 54 8.96 -2.89 5.35
N THR A 55 9.23 -2.28 6.49
CA THR A 55 9.38 -0.82 6.61
C THR A 55 10.65 -0.39 5.85
N ILE A 56 10.57 0.72 5.12
CA ILE A 56 11.68 1.30 4.33
C ILE A 56 12.09 2.62 5.00
N GLU A 57 13.39 2.88 5.08
CA GLU A 57 13.93 4.14 5.63
C GLU A 57 13.67 5.34 4.69
N ASP A 58 13.53 6.53 5.27
CA ASP A 58 13.24 7.77 4.54
C ASP A 58 14.28 8.09 3.45
N ILE A 59 15.54 7.71 3.63
CA ILE A 59 16.63 7.94 2.67
C ILE A 59 16.35 7.27 1.32
N TYR A 60 15.61 6.15 1.33
CA TYR A 60 15.23 5.42 0.13
C TYR A 60 13.88 5.87 -0.45
N LEU A 61 13.15 6.74 0.25
CA LEU A 61 11.87 7.26 -0.23
C LEU A 61 12.07 8.41 -1.23
N PRO A 62 11.20 8.53 -2.25
CA PRO A 62 11.14 9.72 -3.08
C PRO A 62 10.95 11.00 -2.24
N PRO A 63 11.51 12.15 -2.64
CA PRO A 63 11.51 13.38 -1.82
C PRO A 63 10.12 13.84 -1.35
N ARG A 64 9.08 13.62 -2.15
CA ARG A 64 7.69 13.97 -1.80
C ARG A 64 7.10 13.16 -0.64
N PHE A 65 7.70 12.02 -0.31
CA PHE A 65 7.26 11.11 0.76
C PHE A 65 8.22 11.11 1.96
N GLN A 66 9.35 11.83 1.87
CA GLN A 66 10.27 11.97 2.99
C GLN A 66 9.63 12.83 4.07
N ARG A 67 9.90 12.50 5.33
CA ARG A 67 9.43 13.30 6.47
C ARG A 67 10.15 14.64 6.48
N ARG A 68 9.48 15.66 7.03
CA ARG A 68 10.12 16.94 7.30
C ARG A 68 11.09 16.79 8.47
N PRO A 69 12.26 17.48 8.45
CA PRO A 69 13.11 17.59 9.61
C PRO A 69 12.33 18.16 10.79
N LEU A 70 12.56 17.61 11.99
CA LEU A 70 11.95 18.13 13.23
C LEU A 70 12.66 19.41 13.67
N ASP A 71 11.88 20.39 14.11
CA ASP A 71 12.40 21.63 14.69
C ASP A 71 12.79 21.43 16.17
N GLU A 72 13.68 22.29 16.69
CA GLU A 72 14.18 22.19 18.07
C GLU A 72 13.05 22.25 19.11
N LYS A 73 12.02 23.06 18.85
CA LYS A 73 10.84 23.18 19.71
C LYS A 73 10.02 21.89 19.76
N GLU A 74 9.88 21.22 18.62
CA GLU A 74 9.15 19.95 18.51
C GLU A 74 9.90 18.85 19.25
N ILE A 75 11.23 18.80 19.07
CA ILE A 75 12.12 17.86 19.77
C ILE A 75 12.00 18.06 21.28
N ALA A 76 12.07 19.31 21.76
CA ALA A 76 11.93 19.62 23.18
C ALA A 76 10.58 19.19 23.75
N TYR A 77 9.49 19.44 23.01
CA TYR A 77 8.14 19.04 23.43
C TYR A 77 7.98 17.51 23.50
N ILE A 78 8.48 16.78 22.50
CA ILE A 78 8.47 15.31 22.49
C ILE A 78 9.24 14.78 23.71
N ASN A 79 10.47 15.25 23.91
CA ASN A 79 11.31 14.80 25.03
C ASN A 79 10.68 15.08 26.40
N ALA A 80 10.00 16.23 26.55
CA ALA A 80 9.28 16.56 27.78
C ALA A 80 8.14 15.56 28.05
N THR A 81 7.34 15.21 27.03
CA THR A 81 6.24 14.25 27.18
C THR A 81 6.71 12.83 27.49
N THR A 82 7.78 12.37 26.85
CA THR A 82 8.35 11.04 27.10
C THR A 82 8.99 10.94 28.48
N SER A 83 9.67 11.99 28.95
CA SER A 83 10.26 12.04 30.29
C SER A 83 9.19 11.91 31.39
N HIS A 84 7.99 12.46 31.17
CA HIS A 84 6.88 12.39 32.11
C HIS A 84 6.30 10.97 32.24
N SER A 85 6.29 10.18 31.15
CA SER A 85 5.74 8.82 31.13
C SER A 85 6.60 7.78 31.87
N HIS A 86 7.88 8.06 32.09
CA HIS A 86 8.81 7.13 32.76
C HIS A 86 8.94 7.35 34.28
N ARG A 87 8.23 8.33 34.85
CA ARG A 87 8.24 8.64 36.29
C ARG A 87 7.07 8.01 37.08
N ILE A 88 6.38 7.03 36.50
CA ILE A 88 5.25 6.31 37.12
C ILE A 88 5.60 4.85 37.31
#